data_AF-A0A1Y1V5G9-F1
#
_entry.id   AF-A0A1Y1V5G9-F1
#
_cell.length_a   1.000
_cell.length_b   1.000
_cell.length_c   1.000
_cell.angle_alpha   90.00
_cell.angle_beta   90.00
_cell.angle_gamma   90.00
#
_symmetry.space_group_name_H-M   'P 1'
#
loop_
_entity.id
_entity.type
_entity.pdbx_description
1 polymer ?
#
loop_
_entity_poly.entity_id
_entity_poly.type
_entity_poly.pdbx_seq_one_letter_code
_entity_poly.pdbx_strand_id
1 'polypeptide(L)'
;MYRRYNQYSNSNNSLSRGTRKYVQTKLDFGQKKQDKYVENPSLVRYNFSNIMLCQNELNVEDKLINHLHYIRMPFYEVDNPEKLNVNNYNKIKKALTSLPINNSNTFQYALLQYHPELSNTDSSLLNNLRRYESKYPEEASSFFKNTLPYIIEQALNLPKYLTKPIPLLGKYMNIAITINKLQAISLLANQFLCIFTNENHKIYQTPECSFLGMLSSPNFPIDSSVEKIRCVIHYFEKMKSRSIDSLKSELLTYQRVSLKDSDIPDWIHSKMDICNVIIDKGKNIEDCENMLQVDFANSYLGGGVLKAGCVQEEIRFTINPELFISMIFTQRLDHLESAFIIGTERISKFKGYGRSFKYNGDYNDSYIAFDKWNRKSTEIVALDATHYGSSYKKYIQFSTKDTIREMNKLYIGFKENEFSSLSKGSYIATGNWGCGAYNGDLELKALLQIMVASIAERNIYYCPFDQVEFADRLGQVISSLKQHNITTDLLYKLIRTYNNEVVFASVNQNKLPNITLFDYILETVKYN
;
A
#
# COMPACT_ATOMS: atom_id res chain seq x y z
N MET A 1 -33.96 0.24 -11.26
CA MET A 1 -34.68 1.53 -11.13
C MET A 1 -33.98 2.26 -9.99
N TYR A 2 -33.17 3.29 -10.21
CA TYR A 2 -33.62 4.67 -10.37
C TYR A 2 -32.57 5.50 -11.14
N ARG A 3 -33.09 6.44 -11.93
CA ARG A 3 -32.41 7.34 -12.88
C ARG A 3 -32.51 8.78 -12.34
N ARG A 4 -31.55 9.62 -12.77
CA ARG A 4 -31.56 11.10 -12.86
C ARG A 4 -31.41 11.90 -11.57
N TYR A 5 -30.44 12.84 -11.56
CA TYR A 5 -30.72 14.27 -11.71
C TYR A 5 -29.44 15.00 -12.18
N ASN A 6 -29.57 15.76 -13.27
CA ASN A 6 -28.58 16.67 -13.85
C ASN A 6 -29.38 17.90 -14.27
N GLN A 7 -29.04 19.10 -13.79
CA GLN A 7 -29.25 20.39 -14.47
C GLN A 7 -28.76 21.57 -13.61
N TYR A 8 -28.65 22.72 -14.28
CA TYR A 8 -28.14 24.04 -13.88
C TYR A 8 -26.65 24.28 -14.16
N SER A 9 -26.19 25.36 -14.80
CA SER A 9 -26.70 26.31 -15.80
C SER A 9 -25.59 27.38 -15.94
N ASN A 10 -25.12 27.65 -17.16
CA ASN A 10 -24.10 28.66 -17.44
C ASN A 10 -24.62 30.10 -17.23
N SER A 11 -23.77 30.99 -16.72
CA SER A 11 -23.83 32.42 -17.05
C SER A 11 -22.43 33.03 -17.12
N ASN A 12 -22.14 33.63 -18.28
CA ASN A 12 -20.96 34.42 -18.57
C ASN A 12 -21.13 35.83 -17.99
N ASN A 13 -20.06 36.45 -17.50
CA ASN A 13 -19.90 37.90 -17.55
C ASN A 13 -18.43 38.32 -17.59
N SER A 14 -18.15 39.26 -18.48
CA SER A 14 -16.84 39.76 -18.91
C SER A 14 -16.54 41.16 -18.36
N LEU A 15 -15.24 41.49 -18.32
CA LEU A 15 -14.58 42.82 -18.35
C LEU A 15 -14.36 43.58 -17.02
N SER A 16 -13.09 43.76 -16.65
CA SER A 16 -12.36 45.02 -16.91
C SER A 16 -10.88 44.92 -16.46
N ARG A 17 -9.98 45.49 -17.28
CA ARG A 17 -8.52 45.53 -17.08
C ARG A 17 -8.13 46.74 -16.23
N GLY A 18 -7.43 46.50 -15.13
CA GLY A 18 -6.72 47.52 -14.36
C GLY A 18 -5.28 47.08 -14.11
N THR A 19 -4.32 47.73 -14.77
CA THR A 19 -2.88 47.52 -14.62
C THR A 19 -2.38 47.98 -13.25
N ARG A 20 -1.88 47.04 -12.43
CA ARG A 20 -1.01 47.32 -11.28
C ARG A 20 0.32 46.58 -11.47
N LYS A 21 1.41 47.33 -11.39
CA LYS A 21 2.80 46.84 -11.42
C LYS A 21 3.03 45.93 -10.21
N TYR A 22 3.42 44.69 -10.46
CA TYR A 22 3.81 43.74 -9.42
C TYR A 22 5.32 43.82 -9.18
N VAL A 23 5.70 43.97 -7.92
CA VAL A 23 7.04 43.70 -7.41
C VAL A 23 7.24 42.18 -7.45
N GLN A 24 8.35 41.75 -8.07
CA GLN A 24 8.69 40.36 -8.33
C GLN A 24 9.30 39.72 -7.07
N THR A 25 8.58 38.83 -6.41
CA THR A 25 9.14 37.89 -5.42
C THR A 25 9.19 36.49 -6.01
N LYS A 26 10.40 35.90 -6.00
CA LYS A 26 10.71 34.53 -6.43
C LYS A 26 10.05 33.50 -5.52
N LEU A 27 9.73 32.35 -6.11
CA LEU A 27 9.05 31.15 -5.59
C LEU A 27 7.52 31.20 -5.70
N ASP A 28 7.05 31.01 -6.93
CA ASP A 28 5.64 30.81 -7.29
C ASP A 28 5.31 29.31 -7.17
N PHE A 29 4.86 28.86 -5.99
CA PHE A 29 4.19 27.57 -5.84
C PHE A 29 2.77 27.66 -6.40
N GLY A 30 2.70 27.86 -7.72
CA GLY A 30 1.50 28.13 -8.50
C GLY A 30 0.45 27.02 -8.40
N GLN A 31 -0.32 27.01 -7.31
CA GLN A 31 -1.69 26.53 -7.36
C GLN A 31 -2.49 27.55 -8.18
N LYS A 32 -2.35 27.45 -9.52
CA LYS A 32 -3.42 27.88 -10.42
C LYS A 32 -4.71 27.28 -9.88
N LYS A 33 -5.76 28.09 -9.75
CA LYS A 33 -7.14 27.68 -9.43
C LYS A 33 -7.35 26.25 -9.93
N GLN A 34 -7.55 25.30 -9.02
CA GLN A 34 -7.61 23.86 -9.27
C GLN A 34 -8.28 23.52 -10.60
N ASP A 35 -7.48 23.44 -11.67
CA ASP A 35 -7.80 22.62 -12.82
C ASP A 35 -7.85 21.20 -12.26
N LYS A 36 -8.92 20.45 -12.58
CA LYS A 36 -9.07 19.05 -12.16
C LYS A 36 -7.74 18.32 -12.41
N TYR A 37 -7.26 17.51 -11.45
CA TYR A 37 -6.08 16.67 -11.65
C TYR A 37 -6.19 15.95 -13.00
N VAL A 38 -5.27 16.25 -13.93
CA VAL A 38 -5.27 15.67 -15.27
C VAL A 38 -4.18 14.61 -15.31
N GLU A 39 -4.60 13.37 -15.48
CA GLU A 39 -3.70 12.26 -15.75
C GLU A 39 -2.89 12.54 -17.03
N ASN A 40 -1.56 12.44 -16.95
CA ASN A 40 -0.70 12.63 -18.10
C ASN A 40 0.25 11.43 -18.28
N PRO A 41 -0.08 10.49 -19.19
CA PRO A 41 0.77 9.35 -19.51
C PRO A 41 2.19 9.70 -19.96
N SER A 42 2.44 10.93 -20.44
CA SER A 42 3.79 11.33 -20.82
C SER A 42 4.76 11.44 -19.65
N LEU A 43 4.26 11.51 -18.40
CA LEU A 43 5.08 11.67 -17.20
C LEU A 43 5.97 10.46 -16.92
N VAL A 44 5.65 9.30 -17.49
CA VAL A 44 6.45 8.07 -17.36
C VAL A 44 7.87 8.20 -17.91
N ARG A 45 8.12 9.23 -18.74
CA ARG A 45 9.46 9.53 -19.27
C ARG A 45 10.36 10.25 -18.27
N TYR A 46 9.81 10.79 -17.19
CA TYR A 46 10.56 11.53 -16.19
C TYR A 46 10.84 10.64 -14.98
N ASN A 47 12.10 10.62 -14.56
CA ASN A 47 12.45 10.18 -13.21
C ASN A 47 12.54 11.45 -12.34
N PHE A 48 11.64 11.56 -11.37
CA PHE A 48 11.65 12.66 -10.38
C PHE A 48 12.67 12.40 -9.26
N SER A 49 13.35 11.26 -9.30
CA SER A 49 14.32 10.81 -8.31
C SER A 49 13.73 10.78 -6.90
N ASN A 50 14.59 10.83 -5.89
CA ASN A 50 14.18 10.85 -4.50
C ASN A 50 13.96 12.27 -4.00
N ILE A 51 12.81 12.49 -3.37
CA ILE A 51 12.47 13.72 -2.69
C ILE A 51 12.64 13.51 -1.19
N MET A 52 13.60 14.23 -0.60
CA MET A 52 13.95 14.05 0.79
C MET A 52 13.36 15.15 1.66
N LEU A 53 12.23 14.83 2.31
CA LEU A 53 11.52 15.76 3.18
C LEU A 53 12.10 15.81 4.60
N CYS A 54 12.91 14.82 5.02
CA CYS A 54 13.63 14.90 6.29
C CYS A 54 14.76 15.95 6.29
N GLN A 55 15.15 16.43 5.10
CA GLN A 55 16.12 17.51 4.90
C GLN A 55 15.47 18.80 4.35
N ASN A 56 14.13 18.85 4.26
CA ASN A 56 13.35 20.00 3.76
C ASN A 56 13.66 20.45 2.31
N GLU A 57 14.18 19.55 1.46
CA GLU A 57 14.53 19.88 0.07
C GLU A 57 13.66 19.11 -0.92
N LEU A 58 13.05 19.84 -1.86
CA LEU A 58 12.50 19.28 -3.09
C LEU A 58 13.60 19.31 -4.14
N ASN A 59 14.41 18.27 -4.21
CA ASN A 59 15.45 18.17 -5.24
C ASN A 59 14.85 17.68 -6.57
N VAL A 60 14.10 18.58 -7.23
CA VAL A 60 13.42 18.32 -8.50
C VAL A 60 13.72 19.48 -9.45
N GLU A 61 14.08 19.18 -10.70
CA GLU A 61 14.33 20.22 -11.70
C GLU A 61 13.13 21.17 -11.86
N ASP A 62 13.36 22.47 -12.00
CA ASP A 62 12.30 23.49 -12.08
C ASP A 62 11.20 23.16 -13.11
N LYS A 63 11.58 22.57 -14.24
CA LYS A 63 10.63 22.15 -15.28
C LYS A 63 9.68 21.03 -14.83
N LEU A 64 10.15 20.16 -13.92
CA LEU A 64 9.42 19.02 -13.38
C LEU A 64 8.57 19.40 -12.17
N ILE A 65 8.96 20.42 -11.41
CA ILE A 65 8.18 20.95 -10.27
C ILE A 65 6.75 21.30 -10.71
N ASN A 66 6.58 21.85 -11.92
CA ASN A 66 5.27 22.20 -12.48
C ASN A 66 4.35 21.00 -12.76
N HIS A 67 4.88 19.76 -12.71
CA HIS A 67 4.11 18.52 -12.85
C HIS A 67 3.74 17.88 -11.51
N LEU A 68 4.26 18.40 -10.40
CA LEU A 68 3.94 17.90 -9.06
C LEU A 68 2.59 18.42 -8.61
N HIS A 69 1.73 17.50 -8.19
CA HIS A 69 0.61 17.80 -7.33
C HIS A 69 1.00 17.52 -5.89
N TYR A 70 0.36 18.21 -4.95
CA TYR A 70 0.63 18.04 -3.52
C TYR A 70 -0.64 17.62 -2.80
N ILE A 71 -0.49 16.73 -1.82
CA ILE A 71 -1.62 16.33 -0.98
C ILE A 71 -2.06 17.48 -0.08
N ARG A 72 -3.35 17.53 0.21
CA ARG A 72 -3.89 18.44 1.22
C ARG A 72 -3.49 17.92 2.60
N MET A 73 -2.57 18.62 3.24
CA MET A 73 -2.06 18.30 4.57
C MET A 73 -2.95 18.89 5.66
N PRO A 74 -3.10 18.20 6.81
CA PRO A 74 -3.74 18.76 7.99
C PRO A 74 -3.15 20.11 8.37
N PHE A 75 -3.99 21.00 8.87
CA PHE A 75 -3.61 22.34 9.35
C PHE A 75 -3.12 23.34 8.30
N TYR A 76 -2.93 22.98 7.03
CA TYR A 76 -2.52 23.91 5.99
C TYR A 76 -3.72 24.49 5.22
N GLU A 77 -3.53 25.63 4.57
CA GLU A 77 -4.53 26.22 3.69
C GLU A 77 -4.70 25.39 2.41
N VAL A 78 -5.95 25.27 1.94
CA VAL A 78 -6.26 24.48 0.73
C VAL A 78 -5.58 25.04 -0.51
N ASP A 79 -5.55 26.37 -0.63
CA ASP A 79 -5.00 27.10 -1.79
C ASP A 79 -3.52 27.48 -1.61
N ASN A 80 -2.94 27.20 -0.44
CA ASN A 80 -1.53 27.46 -0.15
C ASN A 80 -1.00 26.39 0.83
N PRO A 81 -0.45 25.28 0.32
CA PRO A 81 -0.07 24.12 1.12
C PRO A 81 1.17 24.36 1.99
N GLU A 82 1.83 25.53 1.88
CA GLU A 82 2.91 25.95 2.79
C GLU A 82 2.41 26.85 3.93
N LYS A 83 1.20 27.41 3.80
CA LYS A 83 0.65 28.37 4.77
C LYS A 83 -0.22 27.66 5.80
N LEU A 84 0.15 27.79 7.06
CA LEU A 84 -0.63 27.26 8.19
C LEU A 84 -2.00 27.96 8.28
N ASN A 85 -3.07 27.19 8.25
CA ASN A 85 -4.41 27.61 8.64
C ASN A 85 -4.51 27.64 10.18
N VAL A 86 -4.09 28.76 10.75
CA VAL A 86 -4.02 28.99 12.21
C VAL A 86 -5.38 28.76 12.89
N ASN A 87 -6.49 29.12 12.25
CA ASN A 87 -7.83 28.94 12.80
C ASN A 87 -8.19 27.46 12.91
N ASN A 88 -7.96 26.67 11.85
CA ASN A 88 -8.21 25.24 11.88
C ASN A 88 -7.30 24.52 12.88
N TYR A 89 -6.01 24.88 12.90
CA TYR A 89 -5.05 24.37 13.88
C TYR A 89 -5.52 24.62 15.32
N ASN A 90 -5.88 25.88 15.65
CA ASN A 90 -6.33 26.25 16.98
C ASN A 90 -7.66 25.56 17.36
N LYS A 91 -8.58 25.37 16.40
CA LYS A 91 -9.83 24.62 16.61
C LYS A 91 -9.55 23.19 17.04
N ILE A 92 -8.73 22.46 16.28
CA ILE A 92 -8.39 21.06 16.56
C ILE A 92 -7.57 20.94 17.85
N LYS A 93 -6.58 21.82 18.03
CA LYS A 93 -5.79 21.90 19.27
C LYS A 93 -6.70 22.08 20.48
N LYS A 94 -7.61 23.06 20.45
CA LYS A 94 -8.56 23.30 21.54
C LYS A 94 -9.40 22.05 21.81
N ALA A 95 -9.96 21.42 20.78
CA ALA A 95 -10.77 20.22 20.93
C ALA A 95 -10.03 19.06 21.63
N LEU A 96 -8.75 18.87 21.31
CA LEU A 96 -7.93 17.77 21.83
C LEU A 96 -7.29 18.07 23.19
N THR A 97 -7.14 19.35 23.58
CA THR A 97 -6.40 19.73 24.78
C THR A 97 -7.23 20.47 25.84
N SER A 98 -8.44 20.92 25.54
CA SER A 98 -9.23 21.72 26.52
C SER A 98 -9.79 20.90 27.67
N LEU A 99 -10.04 19.61 27.45
CA LEU A 99 -10.55 18.67 28.44
C LEU A 99 -9.73 17.38 28.38
N PRO A 100 -9.49 16.70 29.52
CA PRO A 100 -8.84 15.40 29.53
C PRO A 100 -9.64 14.35 28.74
N ILE A 101 -8.94 13.58 27.90
CA ILE A 101 -9.52 12.47 27.15
C ILE A 101 -9.13 11.16 27.85
N ASN A 102 -10.03 10.66 28.70
CA ASN A 102 -9.76 9.53 29.60
C ASN A 102 -10.41 8.21 29.14
N ASN A 103 -11.26 8.24 28.11
CA ASN A 103 -11.98 7.08 27.59
C ASN A 103 -12.55 7.37 26.19
N SER A 104 -13.15 6.35 25.58
CA SER A 104 -13.73 6.46 24.23
C SER A 104 -14.81 7.53 24.11
N ASN A 105 -15.60 7.78 25.17
CA ASN A 105 -16.69 8.76 25.15
C ASN A 105 -16.17 10.21 25.18
N THR A 106 -15.16 10.49 26.00
CA THR A 106 -14.48 11.78 26.02
C THR A 106 -13.70 12.03 24.73
N PHE A 107 -13.15 10.97 24.11
CA PHE A 107 -12.54 11.08 22.78
C PHE A 107 -13.59 11.38 21.70
N GLN A 108 -14.76 10.72 21.74
CA GLN A 108 -15.88 11.04 20.86
C GLN A 108 -16.30 12.52 20.98
N TYR A 109 -16.38 13.03 22.21
CA TYR A 109 -16.71 14.44 22.44
C TYR A 109 -15.71 15.39 21.78
N ALA A 110 -14.40 15.11 21.91
CA ALA A 110 -13.35 15.88 21.25
C ALA A 110 -13.44 15.79 19.73
N LEU A 111 -13.61 14.58 19.19
CA LEU A 111 -13.74 14.30 17.75
C LEU A 111 -14.87 15.14 17.11
N LEU A 112 -16.03 15.20 17.75
CA LEU A 112 -17.20 15.94 17.26
C LEU A 112 -16.95 17.46 17.19
N GLN A 113 -16.00 18.02 17.94
CA GLN A 113 -15.68 19.45 17.86
C GLN A 113 -15.03 19.82 16.53
N TYR A 114 -14.25 18.91 15.93
CA TYR A 114 -13.60 19.12 14.64
C TYR A 114 -14.21 18.33 13.48
N HIS A 115 -15.16 17.43 13.76
CA HIS A 115 -16.04 16.76 12.79
C HIS A 115 -17.53 17.02 13.09
N PRO A 116 -18.03 18.25 12.89
CA PRO A 116 -19.44 18.58 13.15
C PRO A 116 -20.44 17.85 12.24
N GLU A 117 -19.96 17.24 11.15
CA GLU A 117 -20.76 16.41 10.24
C GLU A 117 -21.12 15.03 10.82
N LEU A 118 -20.42 14.58 11.87
CA LEU A 118 -20.70 13.30 12.52
C LEU A 118 -21.81 13.46 13.57
N SER A 119 -22.63 12.41 13.73
CA SER A 119 -23.72 12.42 14.70
C SER A 119 -23.24 11.97 16.08
N ASN A 120 -23.62 12.71 17.12
CA ASN A 120 -23.38 12.33 18.51
C ASN A 120 -24.29 11.19 19.00
N THR A 121 -25.39 10.91 18.31
CA THR A 121 -26.32 9.81 18.64
C THR A 121 -25.99 8.51 17.91
N ASP A 122 -24.99 8.52 17.03
CA ASP A 122 -24.56 7.33 16.31
C ASP A 122 -23.82 6.37 17.25
N SER A 123 -24.49 5.30 17.66
CA SER A 123 -23.91 4.27 18.51
C SER A 123 -22.73 3.54 17.85
N SER A 124 -22.63 3.59 16.53
CA SER A 124 -21.57 2.95 15.75
C SER A 124 -20.25 3.72 15.78
N LEU A 125 -20.30 5.04 16.01
CA LEU A 125 -19.14 5.93 16.07
C LEU A 125 -18.19 5.54 17.21
N LEU A 126 -16.97 5.13 16.91
CA LEU A 126 -15.97 4.64 17.88
C LEU A 126 -16.35 3.33 18.61
N ASN A 127 -17.27 2.52 18.08
CA ASN A 127 -17.69 1.28 18.73
C ASN A 127 -16.59 0.21 18.81
N ASN A 128 -15.61 0.18 17.89
CA ASN A 128 -14.44 -0.69 18.00
C ASN A 128 -13.50 -0.21 19.11
N LEU A 129 -13.33 1.10 19.27
CA LEU A 129 -12.52 1.65 20.37
C LEU A 129 -13.17 1.38 21.73
N ARG A 130 -14.50 1.53 21.85
CA ARG A 130 -15.25 1.11 23.06
C ARG A 130 -15.10 -0.39 23.32
N ARG A 131 -15.08 -1.22 22.27
CA ARG A 131 -14.85 -2.66 22.41
C ARG A 131 -13.43 -2.96 22.90
N TYR A 132 -12.41 -2.27 22.38
CA TYR A 132 -11.03 -2.33 22.89
C TYR A 132 -11.00 -1.99 24.38
N GLU A 133 -11.59 -0.87 24.78
CA GLU A 133 -11.67 -0.43 26.18
C GLU A 133 -12.33 -1.48 27.09
N SER A 134 -13.44 -2.07 26.65
CA SER A 134 -14.14 -3.11 27.43
C SER A 134 -13.36 -4.43 27.55
N LYS A 135 -12.58 -4.77 26.53
CA LYS A 135 -11.89 -6.08 26.42
C LYS A 135 -10.51 -6.04 27.06
N TYR A 136 -9.86 -4.87 27.08
CA TYR A 136 -8.51 -4.65 27.59
C TYR A 136 -8.45 -3.41 28.50
N PRO A 137 -9.15 -3.42 29.65
CA PRO A 137 -9.33 -2.23 30.48
C PRO A 137 -8.03 -1.63 31.02
N GLU A 138 -7.05 -2.46 31.37
CA GLU A 138 -5.75 -2.01 31.86
C GLU A 138 -4.91 -1.36 30.76
N GLU A 139 -4.83 -2.00 29.58
CA GLU A 139 -4.17 -1.43 28.39
C GLU A 139 -4.84 -0.12 27.99
N ALA A 140 -6.17 -0.09 27.94
CA ALA A 140 -6.93 1.10 27.57
C ALA A 140 -6.73 2.26 28.55
N SER A 141 -6.69 1.99 29.85
CA SER A 141 -6.39 2.98 30.89
C SER A 141 -5.00 3.59 30.69
N SER A 142 -3.99 2.75 30.43
CA SER A 142 -2.64 3.23 30.09
C SER A 142 -2.63 4.02 28.78
N PHE A 143 -3.34 3.55 27.76
CA PHE A 143 -3.45 4.23 26.47
C PHE A 143 -3.99 5.64 26.62
N PHE A 144 -5.16 5.83 27.24
CA PHE A 144 -5.76 7.15 27.39
C PHE A 144 -4.91 8.08 28.29
N LYS A 145 -4.33 7.54 29.36
CA LYS A 145 -3.53 8.33 30.32
C LYS A 145 -2.14 8.70 29.79
N ASN A 146 -1.49 7.81 29.05
CA ASN A 146 -0.07 7.91 28.73
C ASN A 146 0.21 8.00 27.23
N THR A 147 -0.43 7.16 26.42
CA THR A 147 -0.11 7.03 24.99
C THR A 147 -0.83 8.07 24.14
N LEU A 148 -2.12 8.28 24.37
CA LEU A 148 -2.94 9.26 23.63
C LEU A 148 -2.41 10.70 23.77
N PRO A 149 -1.94 11.19 24.94
CA PRO A 149 -1.31 12.50 25.03
C PRO A 149 -0.09 12.65 24.13
N TYR A 150 0.73 11.59 24.00
CA TYR A 150 1.86 11.57 23.07
C TYR A 150 1.37 11.62 21.61
N ILE A 151 0.34 10.85 21.25
CA ILE A 151 -0.27 10.90 19.90
C ILE A 151 -0.75 12.32 19.58
N ILE A 152 -1.47 12.97 20.50
CA ILE A 152 -1.96 14.35 20.35
C ILE A 152 -0.79 15.32 20.16
N GLU A 153 0.26 15.20 20.98
CA GLU A 153 1.46 16.02 20.86
C GLU A 153 2.12 15.85 19.48
N GLN A 154 2.34 14.62 19.03
CA GLN A 154 2.96 14.35 17.73
C GLN A 154 2.10 14.84 16.58
N ALA A 155 0.77 14.73 16.67
CA ALA A 155 -0.13 15.25 15.65
C ALA A 155 -0.08 16.78 15.57
N LEU A 156 -0.11 17.48 16.71
CA LEU A 156 -0.07 18.94 16.78
C LEU A 156 1.31 19.54 16.42
N ASN A 157 2.37 18.73 16.47
CA ASN A 157 3.70 19.10 16.00
C ASN A 157 3.90 18.89 14.48
N LEU A 158 2.90 18.39 13.74
CA LEU A 158 3.00 18.20 12.29
C LEU A 158 3.54 19.44 11.54
N PRO A 159 3.08 20.68 11.81
CA PRO A 159 3.60 21.85 11.12
C PRO A 159 5.07 22.17 11.42
N LYS A 160 5.59 21.67 12.56
CA LYS A 160 7.02 21.79 12.93
C LYS A 160 7.88 20.76 12.19
N TYR A 161 7.34 19.57 11.93
CA TYR A 161 8.10 18.47 11.34
C TYR A 161 8.02 18.40 9.82
N LEU A 162 6.92 18.87 9.24
CA LEU A 162 6.67 18.87 7.80
C LEU A 162 6.30 20.28 7.37
N THR A 163 7.33 21.08 7.09
CA THR A 163 7.20 22.48 6.65
C THR A 163 7.03 22.61 5.14
N LYS A 164 7.28 21.52 4.40
CA LYS A 164 7.16 21.43 2.95
C LYS A 164 5.97 20.57 2.56
N PRO A 165 5.25 20.92 1.46
CA PRO A 165 4.14 20.12 0.97
C PRO A 165 4.64 18.73 0.54
N ILE A 166 3.85 17.70 0.83
CA ILE A 166 4.15 16.33 0.42
C ILE A 166 3.65 16.13 -1.02
N PRO A 167 4.51 15.77 -1.97
CA PRO A 167 4.07 15.46 -3.34
C PRO A 167 3.13 14.26 -3.36
N LEU A 168 2.17 14.28 -4.28
CA LEU A 168 1.37 13.13 -4.66
C LEU A 168 2.27 12.16 -5.44
N LEU A 169 2.31 10.90 -5.04
CA LEU A 169 2.81 9.80 -5.86
C LEU A 169 1.74 9.46 -6.90
N GLY A 170 1.61 10.32 -7.91
CA GLY A 170 0.57 10.27 -8.94
C GLY A 170 0.86 9.26 -10.05
N LYS A 171 -0.18 8.88 -10.79
CA LYS A 171 -0.08 7.98 -11.94
C LYS A 171 0.96 8.45 -12.94
N TYR A 172 1.62 7.47 -13.55
CA TYR A 172 2.69 7.62 -14.54
C TYR A 172 3.97 8.25 -13.99
N MET A 173 4.07 8.53 -12.69
CA MET A 173 5.28 9.11 -12.12
C MET A 173 6.24 8.01 -11.65
N ASN A 174 7.52 8.27 -11.84
CA ASN A 174 8.62 7.56 -11.18
C ASN A 174 9.23 8.51 -10.15
N ILE A 175 8.82 8.37 -8.90
CA ILE A 175 9.10 9.33 -7.83
C ILE A 175 9.18 8.59 -6.49
N ALA A 176 10.16 8.97 -5.66
CA ALA A 176 10.30 8.49 -4.30
C ALA A 176 10.21 9.65 -3.31
N ILE A 177 9.60 9.41 -2.15
CA ILE A 177 9.54 10.35 -1.02
C ILE A 177 10.23 9.67 0.16
N THR A 178 11.29 10.30 0.67
CA THR A 178 11.96 9.90 1.91
C THR A 178 11.61 10.86 3.05
N ILE A 179 11.10 10.30 4.15
CA ILE A 179 10.81 10.99 5.42
C ILE A 179 11.54 10.28 6.57
N ASN A 180 11.72 10.96 7.70
CA ASN A 180 12.20 10.30 8.92
C ASN A 180 11.04 9.71 9.75
N LYS A 181 11.35 8.82 10.70
CA LYS A 181 10.34 8.20 11.56
C LYS A 181 9.55 9.23 12.37
N LEU A 182 10.16 10.32 12.84
CA LEU A 182 9.43 11.38 13.57
C LEU A 182 8.31 12.02 12.71
N GLN A 183 8.60 12.28 11.43
CA GLN A 183 7.61 12.77 10.47
C GLN A 183 6.51 11.72 10.22
N ALA A 184 6.89 10.44 10.07
CA ALA A 184 5.94 9.34 9.90
C ALA A 184 5.01 9.19 11.13
N ILE A 185 5.54 9.25 12.35
CA ILE A 185 4.76 9.20 13.59
C ILE A 185 3.73 10.33 13.62
N SER A 186 4.13 11.54 13.27
CA SER A 186 3.24 12.70 13.24
C SER A 186 2.12 12.55 12.19
N LEU A 187 2.44 12.02 11.02
CA LEU A 187 1.45 11.68 9.98
C LEU A 187 0.46 10.62 10.46
N LEU A 188 0.97 9.51 11.03
CA LEU A 188 0.13 8.43 11.55
C LEU A 188 -0.76 8.91 12.71
N ALA A 189 -0.23 9.79 13.57
CA ALA A 189 -1.00 10.39 14.65
C ALA A 189 -2.18 11.22 14.14
N ASN A 190 -1.98 11.97 13.05
CA ASN A 190 -3.07 12.68 12.37
C ASN A 190 -4.09 11.73 11.71
N GLN A 191 -3.65 10.57 11.19
CA GLN A 191 -4.57 9.53 10.70
C GLN A 191 -5.40 8.92 11.83
N PHE A 192 -4.74 8.55 12.94
CA PHE A 192 -5.36 7.95 14.13
C PHE A 192 -6.40 8.87 14.78
N LEU A 193 -6.07 10.15 14.95
CA LEU A 193 -6.98 11.17 15.48
C LEU A 193 -8.07 11.61 14.48
N CYS A 194 -8.12 10.98 13.30
CA CYS A 194 -9.08 11.23 12.24
C CYS A 194 -9.01 12.66 11.66
N ILE A 195 -7.89 13.37 11.84
CA ILE A 195 -7.72 14.77 11.39
C ILE A 195 -7.62 14.84 9.86
N PHE A 196 -7.02 13.83 9.24
CA PHE A 196 -7.11 13.67 7.79
C PHE A 196 -8.56 13.47 7.36
N THR A 197 -8.99 14.21 6.34
CA THR A 197 -10.31 14.08 5.71
C THR A 197 -10.22 13.26 4.42
N ASN A 198 -11.37 12.89 3.86
CA ASN A 198 -11.45 12.16 2.58
C ASN A 198 -11.30 13.06 1.34
N GLU A 199 -10.81 14.29 1.48
CA GLU A 199 -10.64 15.21 0.35
C GLU A 199 -9.63 14.71 -0.68
N ASN A 200 -8.45 14.23 -0.23
CA ASN A 200 -7.43 13.69 -1.13
C ASN A 200 -7.96 12.48 -1.91
N HIS A 201 -8.76 11.61 -1.29
CA HIS A 201 -9.43 10.50 -1.98
C HIS A 201 -10.35 11.02 -3.10
N LYS A 202 -11.18 12.03 -2.82
CA LYS A 202 -12.12 12.61 -3.80
C LYS A 202 -11.41 13.30 -4.97
N ILE A 203 -10.27 13.95 -4.72
CA ILE A 203 -9.56 14.77 -5.71
C ILE A 203 -8.57 13.91 -6.51
N TYR A 204 -7.79 13.10 -5.83
CA TYR A 204 -6.63 12.41 -6.37
C TYR A 204 -6.78 10.89 -6.42
N GLN A 205 -7.88 10.31 -5.93
CA GLN A 205 -8.04 8.85 -5.84
C GLN A 205 -6.89 8.18 -5.06
N THR A 206 -6.41 8.80 -3.98
CA THR A 206 -5.62 8.12 -2.95
C THR A 206 -6.53 7.20 -2.14
N PRO A 207 -6.01 6.23 -1.36
CA PRO A 207 -6.81 5.56 -0.33
C PRO A 207 -7.45 6.56 0.64
N GLU A 208 -8.55 6.15 1.28
CA GLU A 208 -9.02 6.83 2.50
C GLU A 208 -7.96 6.63 3.58
N CYS A 209 -7.58 7.69 4.31
CA CYS A 209 -6.47 7.62 5.27
C CYS A 209 -6.88 7.96 6.72
N SER A 210 -8.15 8.27 6.97
CA SER A 210 -8.70 8.52 8.30
C SER A 210 -9.03 7.21 9.04
N PHE A 211 -8.62 7.10 10.30
CA PHE A 211 -8.85 5.89 11.10
C PHE A 211 -10.29 5.71 11.57
N LEU A 212 -11.19 6.64 11.22
CA LEU A 212 -12.59 6.61 11.62
C LEU A 212 -13.26 5.26 11.30
N GLY A 213 -12.99 4.68 10.13
CA GLY A 213 -13.53 3.37 9.72
C GLY A 213 -12.92 2.17 10.44
N MET A 214 -11.75 2.31 11.07
CA MET A 214 -11.15 1.25 11.89
C MET A 214 -11.63 1.36 13.33
N LEU A 215 -11.75 2.60 13.83
CA LEU A 215 -12.26 2.90 15.16
C LEU A 215 -13.77 2.69 15.29
N SER A 216 -14.50 2.74 14.17
CA SER A 216 -15.96 2.59 14.08
C SER A 216 -16.35 1.43 13.16
N SER A 217 -17.54 0.88 13.31
CA SER A 217 -18.08 -0.16 12.43
C SER A 217 -19.60 0.05 12.30
N PRO A 218 -20.16 0.16 11.08
CA PRO A 218 -21.57 0.53 10.88
C PRO A 218 -22.59 -0.36 11.60
N ASN A 219 -22.26 -1.63 11.81
CA ASN A 219 -23.17 -2.60 12.42
C ASN A 219 -22.75 -2.89 13.86
N PHE A 220 -21.75 -3.76 14.02
CA PHE A 220 -21.26 -4.22 15.30
C PHE A 220 -19.73 -4.15 15.35
N PRO A 221 -19.13 -4.05 16.55
CA PRO A 221 -17.69 -4.07 16.69
C PRO A 221 -17.07 -5.34 16.10
N ILE A 222 -15.93 -5.18 15.42
CA ILE A 222 -15.23 -6.27 14.75
C ILE A 222 -13.99 -6.61 15.55
N ASP A 223 -13.91 -7.84 16.06
CA ASP A 223 -12.78 -8.27 16.90
C ASP A 223 -11.43 -8.11 16.20
N SER A 224 -11.30 -8.48 14.92
CA SER A 224 -10.04 -8.26 14.20
C SER A 224 -9.67 -6.77 14.08
N SER A 225 -10.63 -5.86 13.94
CA SER A 225 -10.37 -4.41 13.98
C SER A 225 -9.92 -3.92 15.36
N VAL A 226 -10.48 -4.49 16.44
CA VAL A 226 -10.02 -4.23 17.82
C VAL A 226 -8.58 -4.66 18.01
N GLU A 227 -8.18 -5.80 17.47
CA GLU A 227 -6.80 -6.28 17.53
C GLU A 227 -5.85 -5.44 16.65
N LYS A 228 -6.32 -4.93 15.50
CA LYS A 228 -5.54 -3.97 14.69
C LYS A 228 -5.30 -2.65 15.45
N ILE A 229 -6.31 -2.15 16.16
CA ILE A 229 -6.18 -0.96 17.03
C ILE A 229 -5.09 -1.20 18.08
N ARG A 230 -5.04 -2.39 18.70
CA ARG A 230 -3.98 -2.75 19.67
C ARG A 230 -2.58 -2.67 19.07
N CYS A 231 -2.37 -3.19 17.86
CA CYS A 231 -1.07 -3.10 17.18
C CYS A 231 -0.64 -1.65 16.92
N VAL A 232 -1.57 -0.79 16.51
CA VAL A 232 -1.26 0.64 16.27
C VAL A 232 -0.98 1.38 17.57
N ILE A 233 -1.74 1.10 18.64
CA ILE A 233 -1.46 1.66 19.97
C ILE A 233 -0.07 1.24 20.44
N HIS A 234 0.26 -0.04 20.30
CA HIS A 234 1.59 -0.58 20.63
C HIS A 234 2.71 0.10 19.85
N TYR A 235 2.49 0.46 18.58
CA TYR A 235 3.44 1.27 17.82
C TYR A 235 3.72 2.62 18.46
N PHE A 236 2.69 3.38 18.83
CA PHE A 236 2.90 4.67 19.49
C PHE A 236 3.59 4.52 20.85
N GLU A 237 3.31 3.44 21.59
CA GLU A 237 4.00 3.14 22.85
C GLU A 237 5.49 2.88 22.64
N LYS A 238 5.87 2.10 21.63
CA LYS A 238 7.27 1.90 21.26
C LYS A 238 7.93 3.19 20.79
N MET A 239 7.26 3.98 19.96
CA MET A 239 7.86 5.22 19.46
C MET A 239 8.05 6.26 20.57
N LYS A 240 7.13 6.32 21.54
CA LYS A 240 7.23 7.20 22.70
C LYS A 240 8.46 6.93 23.57
N SER A 241 8.92 5.68 23.67
CA SER A 241 10.09 5.31 24.49
C SER A 241 11.44 5.61 23.82
N ARG A 242 11.43 6.05 22.56
CA ARG A 242 12.65 6.32 21.77
C ARG A 242 13.03 7.80 21.85
N SER A 243 14.33 8.08 21.75
CA SER A 243 14.83 9.47 21.69
C SER A 243 14.45 10.14 20.36
N ILE A 244 14.23 11.46 20.40
CA ILE A 244 13.92 12.25 19.21
C ILE A 244 15.03 12.15 18.16
N ASP A 245 16.31 12.11 18.59
CA ASP A 245 17.44 12.02 17.67
C ASP A 245 17.48 10.67 16.93
N SER A 246 17.15 9.58 17.62
CA SER A 246 17.01 8.26 16.99
C SER A 246 15.85 8.24 15.98
N LEU A 247 14.71 8.84 16.31
CA LEU A 247 13.57 8.92 15.39
C LEU A 247 13.82 9.82 14.18
N LYS A 248 14.69 10.83 14.32
CA LYS A 248 15.07 11.71 13.20
C LYS A 248 16.12 11.09 12.29
N SER A 249 16.99 10.24 12.82
CA SER A 249 18.04 9.61 12.01
C SER A 249 17.46 8.50 11.13
N GLU A 250 16.50 7.71 11.62
CA GLU A 250 15.93 6.59 10.87
C GLU A 250 14.97 7.04 9.77
N LEU A 251 15.22 6.59 8.54
CA LEU A 251 14.50 7.01 7.34
C LEU A 251 13.56 5.93 6.80
N LEU A 252 12.54 6.39 6.08
CA LEU A 252 11.53 5.60 5.37
C LEU A 252 11.42 6.15 3.95
N THR A 253 11.42 5.28 2.94
CA THR A 253 11.20 5.67 1.54
C THR A 253 9.92 5.06 1.02
N TYR A 254 9.09 5.88 0.38
CA TYR A 254 7.88 5.48 -0.32
C TYR A 254 8.04 5.84 -1.78
N GLN A 255 8.03 4.86 -2.67
CA GLN A 255 8.27 5.07 -4.08
C GLN A 255 7.10 4.55 -4.91
N ARG A 256 6.72 5.31 -5.92
CA ARG A 256 5.92 4.80 -7.04
C ARG A 256 6.84 4.55 -8.23
N VAL A 257 6.65 3.40 -8.86
CA VAL A 257 7.33 3.02 -10.10
C VAL A 257 6.28 2.83 -11.18
N SER A 258 6.52 3.41 -12.36
CA SER A 258 5.66 3.27 -13.54
C SER A 258 6.48 2.88 -14.75
N LEU A 259 6.01 1.88 -15.50
CA LEU A 259 6.63 1.44 -16.74
C LEU A 259 5.90 1.96 -17.97
N LYS A 260 6.67 2.16 -19.06
CA LYS A 260 6.13 2.31 -20.41
C LYS A 260 5.85 0.94 -21.00
N ASP A 261 4.92 0.89 -21.95
CA ASP A 261 4.69 -0.31 -22.75
C ASP A 261 5.96 -0.79 -23.47
N SER A 262 6.82 0.13 -23.91
CA SER A 262 8.10 -0.19 -24.56
C SER A 262 9.13 -0.87 -23.66
N ASP A 263 8.96 -0.74 -22.34
CA ASP A 263 9.90 -1.25 -21.34
C ASP A 263 9.46 -2.63 -20.81
N ILE A 264 8.36 -3.16 -21.34
CA ILE A 264 7.82 -4.47 -20.98
C ILE A 264 8.55 -5.55 -21.78
N PRO A 265 8.98 -6.66 -21.14
CA PRO A 265 9.55 -7.80 -21.84
C PRO A 265 8.58 -8.40 -22.86
N ASP A 266 9.11 -8.91 -23.96
CA ASP A 266 8.34 -9.74 -24.86
C ASP A 266 8.13 -11.12 -24.22
N TRP A 267 7.03 -11.30 -23.49
CA TRP A 267 6.75 -12.53 -22.75
C TRP A 267 6.67 -13.79 -23.60
N ILE A 268 6.38 -13.65 -24.90
CA ILE A 268 6.25 -14.80 -25.81
C ILE A 268 7.63 -15.30 -26.23
N HIS A 269 8.57 -14.39 -26.43
CA HIS A 269 9.87 -14.69 -27.01
C HIS A 269 11.05 -14.58 -26.03
N SER A 270 10.83 -14.04 -24.83
CA SER A 270 11.86 -13.90 -23.79
C SER A 270 12.25 -15.26 -23.23
N LYS A 271 13.51 -15.63 -23.46
CA LYS A 271 14.08 -16.93 -23.10
C LYS A 271 15.10 -16.78 -21.97
N MET A 272 14.76 -17.34 -20.81
CA MET A 272 15.63 -17.48 -19.64
C MET A 272 15.45 -18.87 -19.03
N ASP A 273 16.48 -19.35 -18.33
CA ASP A 273 16.36 -20.56 -17.52
C ASP A 273 15.46 -20.31 -16.30
N ILE A 274 14.82 -21.38 -15.79
CA ILE A 274 13.99 -21.30 -14.58
C ILE A 274 14.87 -20.96 -13.37
N CYS A 275 14.52 -19.88 -12.66
CA CYS A 275 15.27 -19.35 -11.53
C CYS A 275 15.35 -20.35 -10.36
N ASN A 276 16.13 -20.04 -9.33
CA ASN A 276 16.07 -20.80 -8.10
C ASN A 276 14.76 -20.52 -7.36
N VAL A 277 14.16 -21.58 -6.83
CA VAL A 277 12.93 -21.53 -6.06
C VAL A 277 13.15 -22.31 -4.78
N ILE A 278 12.98 -21.63 -3.65
CA ILE A 278 12.90 -22.26 -2.32
C ILE A 278 11.43 -22.24 -1.91
N ILE A 279 10.90 -23.40 -1.50
CA ILE A 279 9.53 -23.51 -0.99
C ILE A 279 9.62 -23.77 0.51
N ASP A 280 9.12 -22.83 1.31
CA ASP A 280 9.16 -22.93 2.78
C ASP A 280 7.74 -22.90 3.35
N LYS A 281 7.28 -24.06 3.80
CA LYS A 281 5.93 -24.29 4.34
C LYS A 281 5.76 -23.78 5.78
N GLY A 282 6.86 -23.48 6.48
CA GLY A 282 6.83 -23.08 7.89
C GLY A 282 6.98 -21.58 8.12
N LYS A 283 7.23 -20.81 7.05
CA LYS A 283 7.63 -19.41 7.15
C LYS A 283 6.66 -18.49 6.42
N ASN A 284 6.41 -17.32 7.00
CA ASN A 284 5.62 -16.27 6.37
C ASN A 284 6.52 -15.24 5.68
N ILE A 285 5.95 -14.47 4.76
CA ILE A 285 6.68 -13.49 3.94
C ILE A 285 7.37 -12.43 4.83
N GLU A 286 6.71 -11.97 5.88
CA GLU A 286 7.24 -10.98 6.82
C GLU A 286 8.40 -11.48 7.68
N ASP A 287 8.65 -12.79 7.71
CA ASP A 287 9.79 -13.39 8.41
C ASP A 287 11.01 -13.56 7.48
N CYS A 288 10.88 -13.24 6.18
CA CYS A 288 11.93 -13.41 5.17
C CYS A 288 12.84 -12.18 5.05
N GLU A 289 13.80 -12.09 5.95
CA GLU A 289 14.82 -11.03 6.01
C GLU A 289 15.76 -11.04 4.79
N ASN A 290 16.27 -9.85 4.42
CA ASN A 290 17.18 -9.66 3.27
C ASN A 290 16.61 -10.14 1.93
N MET A 291 15.29 -10.10 1.78
CA MET A 291 14.56 -10.45 0.57
C MET A 291 13.59 -9.33 0.23
N LEU A 292 13.21 -9.26 -1.05
CA LEU A 292 12.12 -8.38 -1.48
C LEU A 292 10.81 -9.03 -1.06
N GLN A 293 10.05 -8.39 -0.18
CA GLN A 293 8.84 -8.98 0.40
C GLN A 293 7.59 -8.48 -0.34
N VAL A 294 6.79 -9.39 -0.89
CA VAL A 294 5.61 -9.03 -1.66
C VAL A 294 4.41 -8.78 -0.76
N ASP A 295 3.82 -7.60 -0.90
CA ASP A 295 2.50 -7.26 -0.39
C ASP A 295 1.45 -7.56 -1.47
N PHE A 296 0.47 -8.41 -1.13
CA PHE A 296 -0.62 -8.85 -2.01
C PHE A 296 -1.71 -7.79 -2.05
N ALA A 297 -1.33 -6.65 -2.63
CA ALA A 297 -2.01 -5.39 -2.45
C ALA A 297 -3.37 -5.31 -3.15
N ASN A 298 -4.18 -4.36 -2.69
CA ASN A 298 -5.21 -3.74 -3.50
C ASN A 298 -4.61 -2.60 -4.33
N SER A 299 -5.21 -2.29 -5.49
CA SER A 299 -4.82 -1.11 -6.28
C SER A 299 -4.91 0.20 -5.48
N TYR A 300 -5.74 0.27 -4.44
CA TYR A 300 -5.65 1.26 -3.38
C TYR A 300 -4.86 0.65 -2.21
N LEU A 301 -3.62 1.11 -2.01
CA LEU A 301 -2.75 0.58 -0.96
C LEU A 301 -3.43 0.51 0.41
N GLY A 302 -3.15 -0.57 1.13
CA GLY A 302 -3.73 -0.88 2.43
C GLY A 302 -5.13 -1.51 2.34
N GLY A 303 -5.73 -1.59 1.15
CA GLY A 303 -6.99 -2.29 0.92
C GLY A 303 -8.09 -1.94 1.93
N GLY A 304 -8.51 -2.94 2.71
CA GLY A 304 -9.53 -2.79 3.74
C GLY A 304 -8.98 -2.52 5.15
N VAL A 305 -7.71 -2.10 5.32
CA VAL A 305 -7.04 -2.01 6.63
C VAL A 305 -7.74 -1.05 7.58
N LEU A 306 -8.28 0.06 7.06
CA LEU A 306 -9.08 1.00 7.84
C LEU A 306 -10.55 0.61 7.95
N LYS A 307 -10.91 -0.62 7.63
CA LYS A 307 -12.27 -1.18 7.72
C LYS A 307 -12.19 -2.61 8.26
N ALA A 308 -12.99 -3.52 7.72
CA ALA A 308 -13.05 -4.92 8.14
C ALA A 308 -11.98 -5.83 7.49
N GLY A 309 -11.19 -5.31 6.53
CA GLY A 309 -10.12 -6.07 5.87
C GLY A 309 -9.06 -6.52 6.87
N CYS A 310 -8.63 -7.77 6.76
CA CYS A 310 -7.67 -8.38 7.67
C CYS A 310 -7.03 -9.64 7.05
N VAL A 311 -6.69 -9.57 5.76
CA VAL A 311 -5.93 -10.61 5.07
C VAL A 311 -4.47 -10.18 4.98
N GLN A 312 -3.68 -10.73 4.06
CA GLN A 312 -2.23 -10.53 4.01
C GLN A 312 -1.80 -9.05 4.02
N GLU A 313 -2.34 -8.21 3.12
CA GLU A 313 -2.02 -6.77 3.04
C GLU A 313 -2.36 -6.05 4.36
N GLU A 314 -3.60 -6.18 4.85
CA GLU A 314 -4.03 -5.45 6.04
C GLU A 314 -3.31 -5.91 7.31
N ILE A 315 -2.99 -7.19 7.42
CA ILE A 315 -2.16 -7.72 8.51
C ILE A 315 -0.77 -7.09 8.43
N ARG A 316 -0.18 -7.02 7.24
CA ARG A 316 1.15 -6.44 7.06
C ARG A 316 1.19 -4.97 7.45
N PHE A 317 0.22 -4.18 6.99
CA PHE A 317 0.05 -2.77 7.39
C PHE A 317 -0.12 -2.62 8.90
N THR A 318 -0.82 -3.56 9.54
CA THR A 318 -1.08 -3.53 10.98
C THR A 318 0.18 -3.80 11.81
N ILE A 319 1.02 -4.76 11.42
CA ILE A 319 2.23 -5.11 12.17
C ILE A 319 3.45 -4.24 11.81
N ASN A 320 3.41 -3.55 10.67
CA ASN A 320 4.34 -2.51 10.25
C ASN A 320 3.58 -1.17 10.03
N PRO A 321 3.15 -0.46 11.09
CA PRO A 321 2.25 0.70 10.94
C PRO A 321 2.76 1.88 10.11
N GLU A 322 4.06 1.92 9.82
CA GLU A 322 4.65 2.90 8.90
C GLU A 322 4.16 2.73 7.45
N LEU A 323 3.55 1.59 7.11
CA LEU A 323 2.89 1.37 5.83
C LEU A 323 1.61 2.22 5.64
N PHE A 324 0.88 2.56 6.72
CA PHE A 324 -0.32 3.41 6.63
C PHE A 324 -0.02 4.79 6.04
N ILE A 325 1.22 5.26 6.14
CA ILE A 325 1.65 6.54 5.59
C ILE A 325 1.57 6.56 4.07
N SER A 326 1.83 5.42 3.41
CA SER A 326 1.71 5.29 1.95
C SER A 326 0.30 5.62 1.45
N MET A 327 -0.73 5.39 2.27
CA MET A 327 -2.14 5.65 1.96
C MET A 327 -2.45 7.14 1.81
N ILE A 328 -1.62 8.02 2.39
CA ILE A 328 -1.89 9.47 2.42
C ILE A 328 -1.65 10.09 1.04
N PHE A 329 -0.59 9.67 0.35
CA PHE A 329 -0.10 10.32 -0.88
C PHE A 329 0.07 9.40 -2.08
N THR A 330 -0.23 8.10 -1.97
CA THR A 330 -0.17 7.20 -3.13
C THR A 330 -1.51 7.15 -3.82
N GLN A 331 -1.57 7.67 -5.05
CA GLN A 331 -2.75 7.49 -5.90
C GLN A 331 -2.93 6.00 -6.23
N ARG A 332 -4.18 5.57 -6.47
CA ARG A 332 -4.49 4.22 -6.96
C ARG A 332 -3.50 3.76 -8.05
N LEU A 333 -2.96 2.56 -7.89
CA LEU A 333 -2.05 1.94 -8.86
C LEU A 333 -2.80 1.52 -10.12
N ASP A 334 -2.20 1.79 -11.28
CA ASP A 334 -2.63 1.29 -12.59
C ASP A 334 -1.88 -0.03 -12.92
N HIS A 335 -2.26 -0.68 -14.01
CA HIS A 335 -1.75 -2.00 -14.41
C HIS A 335 -0.23 -2.03 -14.67
N LEU A 336 0.40 -0.91 -15.02
CA LEU A 336 1.85 -0.78 -15.21
C LEU A 336 2.57 -0.03 -14.08
N GLU A 337 2.06 -0.14 -12.86
CA GLU A 337 2.63 0.57 -11.72
C GLU A 337 2.78 -0.33 -10.48
N SER A 338 3.74 -0.01 -9.62
CA SER A 338 3.87 -0.62 -8.30
C SER A 338 4.25 0.45 -7.27
N ALA A 339 4.18 0.08 -5.99
CA ALA A 339 4.71 0.90 -4.92
C ALA A 339 5.72 0.11 -4.09
N PHE A 340 6.85 0.74 -3.77
CA PHE A 340 7.84 0.21 -2.84
C PHE A 340 7.80 1.01 -1.54
N ILE A 341 7.88 0.31 -0.42
CA ILE A 341 8.04 0.91 0.90
C ILE A 341 9.25 0.28 1.56
N ILE A 342 10.24 1.11 1.91
CA ILE A 342 11.56 0.67 2.36
C ILE A 342 11.89 1.33 3.70
N GLY A 343 12.38 0.53 4.65
CA GLY A 343 12.77 1.01 5.98
C GLY A 343 11.76 0.75 7.09
N THR A 344 10.59 0.17 6.78
CA THR A 344 9.53 -0.01 7.78
C THR A 344 9.96 -0.98 8.86
N GLU A 345 9.62 -0.66 10.10
CA GLU A 345 9.87 -1.52 11.26
C GLU A 345 8.66 -2.41 11.56
N ARG A 346 8.91 -3.69 11.86
CA ARG A 346 7.87 -4.57 12.39
C ARG A 346 7.79 -4.41 13.91
N ILE A 347 6.59 -4.19 14.41
CA ILE A 347 6.37 -3.74 15.78
C ILE A 347 5.58 -4.77 16.58
N SER A 348 4.74 -5.53 15.90
CA SER A 348 3.82 -6.48 16.54
C SER A 348 4.04 -7.91 16.03
N LYS A 349 4.01 -8.86 16.95
CA LYS A 349 3.70 -10.25 16.66
C LYS A 349 2.19 -10.38 16.50
N PHE A 350 1.78 -11.37 15.73
CA PHE A 350 0.37 -11.70 15.58
C PHE A 350 0.16 -13.21 15.51
N LYS A 351 -1.11 -13.62 15.58
CA LYS A 351 -1.56 -14.97 15.27
C LYS A 351 -2.94 -14.90 14.61
N GLY A 352 -3.33 -15.98 13.94
CA GLY A 352 -4.60 -16.03 13.22
C GLY A 352 -4.58 -15.21 11.93
N TYR A 353 -5.70 -15.24 11.22
CA TYR A 353 -5.84 -14.64 9.89
C TYR A 353 -7.30 -14.26 9.65
N GLY A 354 -7.57 -13.19 8.90
CA GLY A 354 -8.94 -12.74 8.66
C GLY A 354 -9.64 -12.36 9.97
N ARG A 355 -10.80 -12.97 10.22
CA ARG A 355 -11.60 -12.73 11.43
C ARG A 355 -10.94 -13.24 12.72
N SER A 356 -9.98 -14.16 12.63
CA SER A 356 -9.30 -14.74 13.80
C SER A 356 -8.00 -14.03 14.16
N PHE A 357 -7.61 -13.00 13.41
CA PHE A 357 -6.41 -12.20 13.67
C PHE A 357 -6.40 -11.66 15.11
N LYS A 358 -5.26 -11.80 15.79
CA LYS A 358 -5.02 -11.31 17.14
C LYS A 358 -3.61 -10.73 17.27
N TYR A 359 -3.52 -9.59 17.95
CA TYR A 359 -2.24 -9.10 18.46
C TYR A 359 -1.65 -10.12 19.42
N ASN A 360 -0.35 -10.39 19.28
CA ASN A 360 0.35 -11.44 20.03
C ASN A 360 1.62 -10.94 20.71
N GLY A 361 1.67 -9.65 21.07
CA GLY A 361 2.76 -9.05 21.81
C GLY A 361 3.83 -8.37 20.94
N ASP A 362 4.87 -7.89 21.60
CA ASP A 362 5.94 -7.12 20.98
C ASP A 362 6.75 -7.94 19.97
N TYR A 363 7.09 -7.29 18.85
CA TYR A 363 8.14 -7.73 17.95
C TYR A 363 9.34 -6.78 18.05
N ASN A 364 10.51 -7.35 18.34
CA ASN A 364 11.74 -6.57 18.44
C ASN A 364 12.54 -6.67 17.14
N ASP A 365 12.49 -5.62 16.34
CA ASP A 365 13.19 -5.51 15.06
C ASP A 365 14.62 -4.95 15.22
N SER A 366 15.16 -4.86 16.43
CA SER A 366 16.44 -4.17 16.72
C SER A 366 17.66 -4.78 16.02
N TYR A 367 17.55 -6.04 15.60
CA TYR A 367 18.63 -6.78 14.94
C TYR A 367 18.66 -6.56 13.42
N ILE A 368 17.61 -5.98 12.83
CA ILE A 368 17.58 -5.65 11.40
C ILE A 368 18.59 -4.54 11.10
N ALA A 369 19.48 -4.83 10.15
CA ALA A 369 20.50 -3.90 9.71
C ALA A 369 19.91 -2.65 9.05
N PHE A 370 20.71 -1.58 9.01
CA PHE A 370 20.39 -0.37 8.27
C PHE A 370 21.17 -0.34 6.95
N ASP A 371 20.56 0.25 5.92
CA ASP A 371 21.22 0.50 4.65
C ASP A 371 22.00 1.82 4.64
N LYS A 372 22.60 2.14 3.49
CA LYS A 372 23.40 3.36 3.26
C LYS A 372 22.63 4.68 3.45
N TRP A 373 21.30 4.66 3.49
CA TRP A 373 20.44 5.83 3.72
C TRP A 373 19.82 5.80 5.12
N ASN A 374 20.32 4.93 6.01
CA ASN A 374 19.83 4.78 7.37
C ASN A 374 18.34 4.36 7.44
N ARG A 375 17.91 3.50 6.51
CA ARG A 375 16.63 2.80 6.54
C ARG A 375 16.84 1.38 7.00
N LYS A 376 15.92 0.78 7.74
CA LYS A 376 15.99 -0.67 8.01
C LYS A 376 15.98 -1.46 6.70
N SER A 377 16.74 -2.54 6.61
CA SER A 377 16.83 -3.44 5.44
C SER A 377 15.58 -4.31 5.26
N THR A 378 14.40 -3.70 5.40
CA THR A 378 13.08 -4.26 5.11
C THR A 378 12.56 -3.55 3.87
N GLU A 379 12.40 -4.31 2.78
CA GLU A 379 11.90 -3.82 1.51
C GLU A 379 10.61 -4.55 1.13
N ILE A 380 9.53 -3.77 0.97
CA ILE A 380 8.20 -4.29 0.64
C ILE A 380 7.77 -3.72 -0.70
N VAL A 381 7.24 -4.57 -1.58
CA VAL A 381 6.63 -4.15 -2.84
C VAL A 381 5.15 -4.52 -2.89
N ALA A 382 4.30 -3.52 -3.13
CA ALA A 382 2.86 -3.68 -3.26
C ALA A 382 2.48 -3.97 -4.71
N LEU A 383 1.87 -5.14 -4.94
CA LEU A 383 1.46 -5.63 -6.25
C LEU A 383 0.00 -6.05 -6.22
N ASP A 384 -0.86 -5.35 -6.95
CA ASP A 384 -2.28 -5.70 -7.04
C ASP A 384 -2.57 -6.72 -8.13
N ALA A 385 -3.08 -7.89 -7.75
CA ALA A 385 -3.54 -8.92 -8.69
C ALA A 385 -4.89 -8.57 -9.31
N THR A 386 -5.26 -9.20 -10.43
CA THR A 386 -6.62 -9.07 -10.96
C THR A 386 -7.59 -9.86 -10.09
N HIS A 387 -8.77 -9.28 -9.82
CA HIS A 387 -9.83 -9.97 -9.09
C HIS A 387 -10.76 -10.71 -10.06
N TYR A 388 -10.89 -12.03 -9.90
CA TYR A 388 -11.75 -12.88 -10.73
C TYR A 388 -13.02 -13.30 -9.98
N GLY A 389 -14.16 -13.38 -10.68
CA GLY A 389 -15.41 -13.87 -10.08
C GLY A 389 -15.36 -15.37 -9.75
N SER A 390 -16.25 -15.87 -8.87
CA SER A 390 -16.21 -17.26 -8.37
C SER A 390 -16.73 -18.35 -9.33
N SER A 391 -17.27 -17.98 -10.49
CA SER A 391 -17.81 -18.92 -11.48
C SER A 391 -16.73 -19.52 -12.41
N TYR A 392 -17.11 -20.42 -13.31
CA TYR A 392 -16.26 -20.93 -14.40
C TYR A 392 -15.57 -19.82 -15.22
N LYS A 393 -16.14 -18.61 -15.25
CA LYS A 393 -15.51 -17.44 -15.88
C LYS A 393 -14.17 -17.06 -15.25
N LYS A 394 -13.83 -17.54 -14.04
CA LYS A 394 -12.52 -17.31 -13.41
C LYS A 394 -11.35 -17.81 -14.25
N TYR A 395 -11.58 -18.81 -15.09
CA TYR A 395 -10.56 -19.37 -15.97
C TYR A 395 -10.17 -18.41 -17.12
N ILE A 396 -10.85 -17.27 -17.27
CA ILE A 396 -10.39 -16.18 -18.15
C ILE A 396 -8.97 -15.72 -17.80
N GLN A 397 -8.53 -15.93 -16.56
CA GLN A 397 -7.17 -15.64 -16.12
C GLN A 397 -6.07 -16.35 -16.92
N PHE A 398 -6.38 -17.46 -17.59
CA PHE A 398 -5.45 -18.18 -18.47
C PHE A 398 -5.34 -17.53 -19.87
N SER A 399 -6.17 -16.52 -20.17
CA SER A 399 -6.09 -15.80 -21.44
C SER A 399 -4.74 -15.09 -21.59
N THR A 400 -4.32 -14.88 -22.84
CA THR A 400 -3.09 -14.12 -23.12
C THR A 400 -3.16 -12.70 -22.54
N LYS A 401 -4.33 -12.06 -22.57
CA LYS A 401 -4.52 -10.72 -22.01
C LYS A 401 -4.29 -10.69 -20.50
N ASP A 402 -4.93 -11.59 -19.77
CA ASP A 402 -4.85 -11.64 -18.31
C ASP A 402 -3.46 -12.09 -17.86
N THR A 403 -2.89 -13.14 -18.46
CA THR A 403 -1.52 -13.58 -18.13
C THR A 403 -0.48 -12.48 -18.39
N ILE A 404 -0.55 -11.73 -19.51
CA ILE A 404 0.34 -10.59 -19.77
C ILE A 404 0.16 -9.50 -18.71
N ARG A 405 -1.08 -9.15 -18.33
CA ARG A 405 -1.31 -8.15 -17.27
C ARG A 405 -0.65 -8.55 -15.96
N GLU A 406 -0.81 -9.81 -15.55
CA GLU A 406 -0.21 -10.29 -14.29
C GLU A 406 1.32 -10.31 -14.38
N MET A 407 1.90 -10.77 -15.51
CA MET A 407 3.34 -10.77 -15.71
C MET A 407 3.93 -9.35 -15.71
N ASN A 408 3.26 -8.40 -16.36
CA ASN A 408 3.66 -6.99 -16.34
C ASN A 408 3.69 -6.44 -14.91
N LYS A 409 2.61 -6.68 -14.14
CA LYS A 409 2.51 -6.25 -12.75
C LYS A 409 3.66 -6.81 -11.90
N LEU A 410 3.92 -8.10 -12.00
CA LEU A 410 5.02 -8.76 -11.32
C LEU A 410 6.37 -8.16 -11.72
N TYR A 411 6.58 -7.93 -13.02
CA TYR A 411 7.86 -7.47 -13.56
C TYR A 411 8.26 -6.11 -13.00
N ILE A 412 7.31 -5.19 -12.89
CA ILE A 412 7.53 -3.84 -12.34
C ILE A 412 8.03 -3.92 -10.89
N GLY A 413 7.53 -4.89 -10.12
CA GLY A 413 7.98 -5.11 -8.75
C GLY A 413 9.29 -5.88 -8.65
N PHE A 414 9.58 -6.79 -9.59
CA PHE A 414 10.71 -7.73 -9.48
C PHE A 414 12.00 -7.20 -10.11
N LYS A 415 11.89 -6.28 -11.08
CA LYS A 415 13.03 -5.66 -11.73
C LYS A 415 13.93 -4.93 -10.74
N GLU A 416 15.13 -4.56 -11.19
CA GLU A 416 16.02 -3.74 -10.39
C GLU A 416 15.37 -2.40 -10.01
N ASN A 417 15.63 -1.99 -8.78
CA ASN A 417 15.13 -0.75 -8.22
C ASN A 417 16.32 0.04 -7.65
N GLU A 418 16.49 1.28 -8.09
CA GLU A 418 17.57 2.17 -7.66
C GLU A 418 17.55 2.48 -6.16
N PHE A 419 16.37 2.35 -5.52
CA PHE A 419 16.19 2.50 -4.08
C PHE A 419 16.33 1.20 -3.30
N SER A 420 16.50 0.06 -3.96
CA SER A 420 16.71 -1.22 -3.29
C SER A 420 18.17 -1.37 -2.87
N SER A 421 18.40 -2.02 -1.73
CA SER A 421 19.72 -2.53 -1.34
C SER A 421 19.96 -3.95 -1.86
N LEU A 422 18.97 -4.58 -2.50
CA LEU A 422 19.01 -5.96 -2.98
C LEU A 422 19.55 -6.04 -4.41
N SER A 423 20.61 -6.83 -4.60
CA SER A 423 21.27 -7.05 -5.90
C SER A 423 20.54 -8.07 -6.79
N LYS A 424 20.95 -8.16 -8.06
CA LYS A 424 20.64 -9.31 -8.92
C LYS A 424 20.89 -10.63 -8.18
N GLY A 425 20.04 -11.63 -8.46
CA GLY A 425 20.08 -12.92 -7.81
C GLY A 425 19.54 -12.95 -6.37
N SER A 426 19.09 -11.83 -5.80
CA SER A 426 18.39 -11.84 -4.51
C SER A 426 17.07 -12.61 -4.59
N TYR A 427 16.58 -13.04 -3.42
CA TYR A 427 15.30 -13.71 -3.31
C TYR A 427 14.14 -12.72 -3.17
N ILE A 428 13.01 -13.09 -3.76
CA ILE A 428 11.72 -12.45 -3.61
C ILE A 428 10.87 -13.36 -2.72
N ALA A 429 10.57 -12.90 -1.51
CA ALA A 429 9.67 -13.57 -0.59
C ALA A 429 8.22 -13.28 -1.02
N THR A 430 7.56 -14.30 -1.54
CA THR A 430 6.19 -14.23 -2.05
C THR A 430 5.41 -15.50 -1.70
N GLY A 431 4.23 -15.69 -2.26
CA GLY A 431 3.38 -16.84 -2.04
C GLY A 431 2.18 -16.85 -2.97
N ASN A 432 1.01 -17.15 -2.42
CA ASN A 432 -0.26 -17.30 -3.15
C ASN A 432 -0.88 -15.95 -3.57
N TRP A 433 -0.09 -15.13 -4.26
CA TRP A 433 -0.44 -13.78 -4.71
C TRP A 433 -1.72 -13.77 -5.55
N GLY A 434 -2.75 -13.07 -5.08
CA GLY A 434 -4.03 -12.95 -5.75
C GLY A 434 -4.94 -14.19 -5.70
N CYS A 435 -4.55 -15.26 -5.00
CA CYS A 435 -5.29 -16.54 -5.03
C CYS A 435 -6.36 -16.68 -3.93
N GLY A 436 -6.31 -15.85 -2.89
CA GLY A 436 -7.31 -15.84 -1.81
C GLY A 436 -8.56 -15.06 -2.21
N ALA A 437 -8.73 -13.87 -1.61
CA ALA A 437 -9.90 -13.01 -1.86
C ALA A 437 -10.11 -12.62 -3.34
N TYR A 438 -9.06 -12.71 -4.17
CA TYR A 438 -9.07 -12.31 -5.59
C TYR A 438 -9.28 -13.50 -6.54
N ASN A 439 -9.36 -14.73 -6.00
CA ASN A 439 -9.75 -15.94 -6.71
C ASN A 439 -8.87 -16.28 -7.94
N GLY A 440 -7.60 -15.89 -7.90
CA GLY A 440 -6.57 -16.37 -8.81
C GLY A 440 -6.31 -17.87 -8.63
N ASP A 441 -5.90 -18.52 -9.71
CA ASP A 441 -5.49 -19.91 -9.74
C ASP A 441 -4.06 -20.07 -9.19
N LEU A 442 -3.89 -20.95 -8.21
CA LEU A 442 -2.62 -21.17 -7.51
C LEU A 442 -1.51 -21.62 -8.47
N GLU A 443 -1.80 -22.57 -9.35
CA GLU A 443 -0.83 -23.16 -10.27
C GLU A 443 -0.36 -22.13 -11.29
N LEU A 444 -1.30 -21.41 -11.91
CA LEU A 444 -0.98 -20.34 -12.85
C LEU A 444 -0.17 -19.24 -12.17
N LYS A 445 -0.64 -18.70 -11.04
CA LYS A 445 0.01 -17.56 -10.38
C LYS A 445 1.42 -17.90 -9.89
N ALA A 446 1.67 -19.11 -9.41
CA ALA A 446 3.03 -19.52 -9.03
C ALA A 446 3.97 -19.60 -10.24
N LEU A 447 3.53 -20.19 -11.35
CA LEU A 447 4.36 -20.30 -12.56
C LEU A 447 4.63 -18.93 -13.19
N LEU A 448 3.65 -18.02 -13.21
CA LEU A 448 3.87 -16.65 -13.69
C LEU A 448 4.89 -15.90 -12.82
N GLN A 449 4.84 -16.06 -11.50
CA GLN A 449 5.84 -15.47 -10.59
C GLN A 449 7.25 -15.99 -10.87
N ILE A 450 7.39 -17.31 -11.07
CA ILE A 450 8.68 -17.95 -11.40
C ILE A 450 9.21 -17.45 -12.74
N MET A 451 8.38 -17.42 -13.78
CA MET A 451 8.78 -16.92 -15.09
C MET A 451 9.27 -15.47 -15.05
N VAL A 452 8.52 -14.62 -14.35
CA VAL A 452 8.86 -13.20 -14.26
C VAL A 452 10.12 -12.98 -13.42
N ALA A 453 10.31 -13.74 -12.33
CA ALA A 453 11.52 -13.69 -11.54
C ALA A 453 12.75 -14.15 -12.34
N SER A 454 12.64 -15.21 -13.15
CA SER A 454 13.67 -15.61 -14.11
C SER A 454 14.08 -14.47 -15.04
N ILE A 455 13.09 -13.80 -15.65
CA ILE A 455 13.34 -12.69 -16.58
C ILE A 455 13.89 -11.44 -15.86
N ALA A 456 13.50 -11.22 -14.61
CA ALA A 456 14.02 -10.14 -13.78
C ALA A 456 15.38 -10.48 -13.12
N GLU A 457 15.97 -11.63 -13.42
CA GLU A 457 17.23 -12.11 -12.83
C GLU A 457 17.19 -12.19 -11.29
N ARG A 458 16.07 -12.65 -10.74
CA ARG A 458 15.82 -12.85 -9.30
C ARG A 458 15.46 -14.30 -9.00
N ASN A 459 15.50 -14.66 -7.72
CA ASN A 459 15.08 -15.97 -7.23
C ASN A 459 13.77 -15.87 -6.44
N ILE A 460 13.04 -16.97 -6.30
CA ILE A 460 11.78 -17.03 -5.55
C ILE A 460 11.98 -17.74 -4.22
N TYR A 461 11.50 -17.12 -3.14
CA TYR A 461 11.25 -17.76 -1.85
C TYR A 461 9.74 -17.83 -1.65
N TYR A 462 9.16 -19.01 -1.84
CA TYR A 462 7.71 -19.21 -1.88
C TYR A 462 7.21 -19.69 -0.52
N CYS A 463 6.40 -18.85 0.12
CA CYS A 463 5.66 -19.12 1.35
C CYS A 463 4.22 -19.53 0.98
N PRO A 464 3.87 -20.84 0.99
CA PRO A 464 2.57 -21.32 0.52
C PRO A 464 1.45 -21.13 1.54
N PHE A 465 1.75 -20.58 2.72
CA PHE A 465 0.82 -20.46 3.84
C PHE A 465 0.22 -21.83 4.19
N ASP A 466 -1.09 -22.02 4.05
CA ASP A 466 -1.80 -23.26 4.34
C ASP A 466 -1.87 -24.24 3.15
N GLN A 467 -1.35 -23.88 1.98
CA GLN A 467 -1.43 -24.67 0.74
C GLN A 467 -0.29 -25.68 0.60
N VAL A 468 -0.14 -26.58 1.57
CA VAL A 468 1.00 -27.52 1.66
C VAL A 468 1.06 -28.51 0.49
N GLU A 469 -0.06 -29.15 0.16
CA GLU A 469 -0.11 -30.14 -0.93
C GLU A 469 0.17 -29.52 -2.30
N PHE A 470 -0.38 -28.33 -2.53
CA PHE A 470 -0.08 -27.52 -3.71
C PHE A 470 1.43 -27.21 -3.79
N ALA A 471 2.05 -26.84 -2.67
CA ALA A 471 3.46 -26.51 -2.61
C ALA A 471 4.36 -27.72 -2.94
N ASP A 472 3.98 -28.93 -2.52
CA ASP A 472 4.66 -30.16 -2.92
C ASP A 472 4.59 -30.41 -4.42
N ARG A 473 3.39 -30.25 -5.02
CA ARG A 473 3.22 -30.39 -6.47
C ARG A 473 4.00 -29.32 -7.24
N LEU A 474 4.05 -28.09 -6.74
CA LEU A 474 4.87 -27.02 -7.32
C LEU A 474 6.36 -27.42 -7.37
N GLY A 475 6.89 -28.02 -6.29
CA GLY A 475 8.26 -28.52 -6.25
C GLY A 475 8.53 -29.60 -7.31
N GLN A 476 7.59 -30.52 -7.53
CA GLN A 476 7.69 -31.56 -8.55
C GLN A 476 7.71 -30.96 -9.97
N VAL A 477 6.82 -30.02 -10.26
CA VAL A 477 6.78 -29.31 -11.54
C VAL A 477 8.08 -28.56 -11.79
N ILE A 478 8.58 -27.79 -10.83
CA ILE A 478 9.85 -27.05 -10.97
C ILE A 478 11.02 -28.01 -11.25
N SER A 479 11.07 -29.14 -10.53
CA SER A 479 12.12 -30.15 -10.73
C SER A 479 12.07 -30.73 -12.13
N SER A 480 10.87 -31.05 -12.62
CA SER A 480 10.66 -31.57 -13.98
C SER A 480 11.04 -30.54 -15.05
N LEU A 481 10.61 -29.27 -14.90
CA LEU A 481 10.96 -28.18 -15.81
C LEU A 481 12.49 -28.00 -15.91
N LYS A 482 13.19 -28.02 -14.77
CA LYS A 482 14.66 -27.90 -14.74
C LYS A 482 15.36 -29.12 -15.35
N GLN A 483 14.91 -30.33 -15.04
CA GLN A 483 15.48 -31.57 -15.58
C GLN A 483 15.42 -31.62 -17.12
N HIS A 484 14.36 -31.08 -17.72
CA HIS A 484 14.16 -31.07 -19.17
C HIS A 484 14.61 -29.75 -19.82
N ASN A 485 15.34 -28.89 -19.09
CA ASN A 485 15.85 -27.61 -19.57
C ASN A 485 14.76 -26.71 -20.19
N ILE A 486 13.56 -26.71 -19.61
CA ILE A 486 12.46 -25.87 -20.08
C ILE A 486 12.77 -24.42 -19.74
N THR A 487 12.78 -23.55 -20.74
CA THR A 487 13.00 -22.11 -20.58
C THR A 487 11.67 -21.35 -20.44
N THR A 488 11.74 -20.07 -20.03
CA THR A 488 10.55 -19.23 -19.78
C THR A 488 9.59 -19.10 -20.97
N ASP A 489 10.11 -18.99 -22.19
CA ASP A 489 9.34 -18.95 -23.44
C ASP A 489 8.59 -20.26 -23.69
N LEU A 490 9.24 -21.40 -23.43
CA LEU A 490 8.64 -22.73 -23.54
C LEU A 490 7.58 -22.95 -22.44
N LEU A 491 7.85 -22.54 -21.20
CA LEU A 491 6.87 -22.60 -20.11
C LEU A 491 5.64 -21.74 -20.44
N TYR A 492 5.82 -20.54 -20.98
CA TYR A 492 4.69 -19.72 -21.38
C TYR A 492 3.91 -20.33 -22.54
N LYS A 493 4.61 -20.94 -23.50
CA LYS A 493 3.99 -21.70 -24.57
C LYS A 493 3.11 -22.83 -24.00
N LEU A 494 3.60 -23.61 -23.03
CA LEU A 494 2.82 -24.65 -22.36
C LEU A 494 1.55 -24.08 -21.68
N ILE A 495 1.66 -22.98 -20.95
CA ILE A 495 0.51 -22.31 -20.31
C ILE A 495 -0.52 -21.86 -21.36
N ARG A 496 -0.07 -21.28 -22.48
CA ARG A 496 -0.94 -20.85 -23.58
C ARG A 496 -1.60 -22.03 -24.30
N THR A 497 -0.86 -23.12 -24.50
CA THR A 497 -1.43 -24.34 -25.09
C THR A 497 -2.46 -24.97 -24.16
N TYR A 498 -2.19 -25.06 -22.85
CA TYR A 498 -3.18 -25.48 -21.85
C TYR A 498 -4.46 -24.63 -21.90
N ASN A 499 -4.31 -23.31 -22.02
CA ASN A 499 -5.47 -22.42 -22.16
C ASN A 499 -6.31 -22.78 -23.40
N ASN A 500 -5.67 -23.03 -24.54
CA ASN A 500 -6.36 -23.28 -25.80
C ASN A 500 -7.00 -24.68 -25.86
N GLU A 501 -6.27 -25.71 -25.44
CA GLU A 501 -6.68 -27.11 -25.57
C GLU A 501 -7.62 -27.56 -24.45
N VAL A 502 -7.39 -27.08 -23.22
CA VAL A 502 -8.11 -27.54 -22.04
C VAL A 502 -9.11 -26.49 -21.57
N VAL A 503 -8.63 -25.29 -21.23
CA VAL A 503 -9.46 -24.28 -20.57
C VAL A 503 -10.58 -23.79 -21.50
N PHE A 504 -10.23 -23.36 -22.71
CA PHE A 504 -11.20 -22.81 -23.67
C PHE A 504 -12.24 -23.86 -24.08
N ALA A 505 -11.82 -25.10 -24.29
CA ALA A 505 -12.72 -26.21 -24.60
C ALA A 505 -13.73 -26.48 -23.46
N SER A 506 -13.28 -26.48 -22.21
CA SER A 506 -14.14 -26.72 -21.04
C SER A 506 -15.06 -25.53 -20.73
N VAL A 507 -14.53 -24.30 -20.73
CA VAL A 507 -15.28 -23.10 -20.33
C VAL A 507 -16.41 -22.79 -21.31
N ASN A 508 -16.21 -23.00 -22.62
CA ASN A 508 -17.29 -22.85 -23.60
C ASN A 508 -18.44 -23.85 -23.40
N GLN A 509 -18.18 -24.97 -22.74
CA GLN A 509 -19.19 -25.97 -22.38
C GLN A 509 -19.73 -25.79 -20.94
N ASN A 510 -19.36 -24.70 -20.25
CA ASN A 510 -19.66 -24.46 -18.84
C ASN A 510 -19.18 -25.60 -17.91
N LYS A 511 -18.03 -26.19 -18.21
CA LYS A 511 -17.40 -27.26 -17.41
C LYS A 511 -16.08 -26.79 -16.82
N LEU A 512 -15.61 -27.51 -15.79
CA LEU A 512 -14.24 -27.37 -15.30
C LEU A 512 -13.25 -27.99 -16.29
N PRO A 513 -12.00 -27.50 -16.35
CA PRO A 513 -10.89 -28.23 -16.93
C PRO A 513 -10.86 -29.67 -16.40
N ASN A 514 -10.69 -30.64 -17.30
CA ASN A 514 -10.60 -32.06 -16.95
C ASN A 514 -9.22 -32.46 -16.41
N ILE A 515 -8.21 -31.61 -16.60
CA ILE A 515 -6.84 -31.78 -16.11
C ILE A 515 -6.33 -30.44 -15.57
N THR A 516 -5.51 -30.47 -14.52
CA THR A 516 -4.88 -29.27 -13.94
C THR A 516 -3.73 -28.76 -14.81
N LEU A 517 -3.27 -27.52 -14.60
CA LEU A 517 -2.14 -26.98 -15.36
C LEU A 517 -0.85 -27.75 -15.04
N PHE A 518 -0.62 -28.08 -13.77
CA PHE A 518 0.53 -28.85 -13.33
C PHE A 518 0.56 -30.25 -13.96
N ASP A 519 -0.58 -30.97 -13.95
CA ASP A 519 -0.64 -32.30 -14.54
C ASP A 519 -0.42 -32.23 -16.06
N TYR A 520 -1.04 -31.26 -16.74
CA TYR A 520 -0.83 -31.03 -18.18
C TYR A 520 0.64 -30.79 -18.51
N ILE A 521 1.35 -29.96 -17.73
CA ILE A 521 2.78 -29.70 -17.91
C ILE A 521 3.60 -30.97 -17.67
N LEU A 522 3.35 -31.70 -16.58
CA LEU A 522 4.09 -32.92 -16.24
C LEU A 522 3.91 -34.03 -17.28
N GLU A 523 2.71 -34.18 -17.81
CA GLU A 523 2.44 -35.10 -18.92
C GLU A 523 3.21 -34.64 -20.17
N THR A 524 3.06 -33.39 -20.58
CA THR A 524 3.67 -32.86 -21.81
C THR A 524 5.20 -32.90 -21.80
N VAL A 525 5.82 -32.60 -20.67
CA VAL A 525 7.29 -32.55 -20.53
C VAL A 525 7.90 -33.94 -20.47
N LYS A 526 7.20 -34.96 -19.95
CA LYS A 526 7.72 -36.35 -19.91
C LYS A 526 7.82 -37.01 -21.29
N TYR A 527 7.02 -36.57 -22.26
CA TYR A 527 6.94 -37.18 -23.59
C TYR A 527 7.82 -36.48 -24.65
N ASN A 528 8.50 -35.40 -24.30
CA ASN A 528 9.46 -34.68 -25.15
C ASN A 528 10.85 -34.75 -24.52
#